data_AF-A4I5N2-F1
#
_entry.id   AF-A4I5N2-F1
#
_cell.length_a   1.000
_cell.length_b   1.000
_cell.length_c   1.000
_cell.angle_alpha   90.00
_cell.angle_beta   90.00
_cell.angle_gamma   90.00
#
_symmetry.space_group_name_H-M   'P 1'
#
loop_
_entity.id
_entity.type
_entity.pdbx_description
1 polymer ?
#
loop_
_entity_poly.entity_id
_entity_poly.type
_entity_poly.pdbx_seq_one_letter_code
_entity_poly.pdbx_strand_id
1 'polypeptide(L)'
;MRQTYPALTTSPPRVGLKSRCRRLAAIGIIVPVPLQLFRKSGTYTGIFEYHPICMMLAFVMVMPDAVRDSKQLRQGHRRSPLEDRPPRHEIIMRHQLASFLMELAAAGGFAAVEYTKLKKHYPHLQSLHSIVGTFCGLTIVCQIVLGSILRYLLAPANPKRPIVRTVHCCVSATIAVTAMMAMAGGFLATEYAERMIPPSLIRTAIVLAAVATTVAGFLM
;
A
#
# COMPACT_ATOMS: atom_id res chain seq x y z
N MET A 1 -24.52 41.41 16.38
CA MET A 1 -23.44 40.63 17.03
C MET A 1 -22.63 39.94 15.94
N ARG A 2 -21.33 40.24 15.78
CA ARG A 2 -20.42 39.46 14.92
C ARG A 2 -20.02 38.21 15.69
N GLN A 3 -20.46 37.05 15.20
CA GLN A 3 -20.02 35.76 15.73
C GLN A 3 -18.62 35.49 15.18
N THR A 4 -17.58 35.85 15.92
CA THR A 4 -16.21 35.48 15.61
C THR A 4 -16.05 33.98 15.85
N TYR A 5 -15.96 33.20 14.77
CA TYR A 5 -15.53 31.81 14.86
C TYR A 5 -14.08 31.80 15.38
N PRO A 6 -13.78 31.09 16.48
CA PRO A 6 -12.39 30.93 16.90
C PRO A 6 -11.63 30.24 15.76
N ALA A 7 -10.49 30.80 15.40
CA ALA A 7 -9.55 30.17 14.49
C ALA A 7 -9.21 28.79 15.06
N LEU A 8 -9.74 27.73 14.44
CA LEU A 8 -9.33 26.36 14.71
C LEU A 8 -7.86 26.26 14.30
N THR A 9 -6.97 26.53 15.24
CA THR A 9 -5.56 26.18 15.14
C THR A 9 -5.49 24.66 15.22
N THR A 10 -5.76 24.02 14.09
CA THR A 10 -5.51 22.59 13.93
C THR A 10 -4.00 22.41 14.01
N SER A 11 -3.50 22.09 15.20
CA SER A 11 -2.14 21.61 15.34
C SER A 11 -1.96 20.45 14.35
N PRO A 12 -0.90 20.45 13.52
CA PRO A 12 -0.72 19.38 12.57
C PRO A 12 -0.67 18.07 13.37
N PRO A 13 -1.45 17.05 13.00
CA PRO A 13 -1.51 15.79 13.74
C PRO A 13 -0.08 15.28 13.91
N ARG A 14 0.35 15.12 15.17
CA ARG A 14 1.70 14.63 15.49
C ARG A 14 1.85 13.21 14.94
N VAL A 15 2.33 13.10 13.70
CA VAL A 15 2.79 11.83 13.14
C VAL A 15 3.88 11.34 14.08
N GLY A 16 3.60 10.27 14.82
CA GLY A 16 4.52 9.75 15.82
C GLY A 16 5.90 9.50 15.23
N LEU A 17 6.96 9.73 16.01
CA LEU A 17 8.36 9.57 15.59
C LEU A 17 8.60 8.25 14.86
N LYS A 18 8.04 7.15 15.38
CA LYS A 18 8.09 5.81 14.77
C LYS A 18 7.58 5.78 13.32
N SER A 19 6.47 6.45 13.05
CA SER A 19 5.89 6.53 11.70
C SER A 19 6.76 7.38 10.76
N ARG A 20 7.41 8.44 11.26
CA ARG A 20 8.34 9.24 10.46
C ARG A 20 9.59 8.42 10.10
N CYS A 21 10.20 7.75 11.08
CA CYS A 21 11.34 6.86 10.87
C CYS A 21 11.01 5.75 9.86
N ARG A 22 9.83 5.11 9.97
CA ARG A 22 9.39 4.10 8.99
C ARG A 22 9.27 4.67 7.58
N ARG A 23 8.68 5.86 7.41
CA ARG A 23 8.56 6.52 6.11
C ARG A 23 9.93 6.88 5.52
N LEU A 24 10.85 7.38 6.33
CA LEU A 24 12.22 7.65 5.91
C LEU A 24 12.94 6.36 5.48
N ALA A 25 12.76 5.26 6.23
CA ALA A 25 13.29 3.95 5.83
C ALA A 25 12.68 3.47 4.51
N ALA A 26 11.36 3.60 4.33
CA ALA A 26 10.69 3.26 3.08
C ALA A 26 11.23 4.09 1.90
N ILE A 27 11.42 5.40 2.08
CA ILE A 27 12.04 6.27 1.06
C ILE A 27 13.47 5.78 0.75
N GLY A 28 14.26 5.47 1.77
CA GLY A 28 15.63 4.95 1.62
C GLY A 28 15.70 3.60 0.89
N ILE A 29 14.64 2.79 0.93
CA ILE A 29 14.52 1.53 0.18
C ILE A 29 14.02 1.80 -1.24
N ILE A 30 13.02 2.68 -1.40
CA ILE A 30 12.39 2.97 -2.68
C ILE A 30 13.36 3.68 -3.59
N VAL A 31 13.98 4.80 -3.18
CA VAL A 31 14.80 5.67 -4.05
C VAL A 31 15.94 4.94 -4.79
N PRO A 32 16.70 4.02 -4.16
CA PRO A 32 17.74 3.28 -4.87
C PRO A 32 17.23 2.40 -6.02
N VAL A 33 15.99 1.92 -5.96
CA VAL A 33 15.43 1.02 -6.99
C VAL A 33 15.22 1.76 -8.32
N PRO A 34 14.42 2.85 -8.43
CA PRO A 34 14.35 3.68 -9.63
C PRO A 34 15.73 4.13 -10.11
N LEU A 35 16.62 4.56 -9.21
CA LEU A 35 17.96 5.00 -9.61
C LEU A 35 18.74 3.90 -10.32
N GLN A 36 18.70 2.66 -9.81
CA GLN A 36 19.34 1.52 -10.47
C GLN A 36 18.65 1.13 -11.77
N LEU A 37 17.31 1.13 -11.79
CA LEU A 37 16.51 0.83 -12.98
C LEU A 37 16.85 1.79 -14.13
N PHE A 38 16.75 3.10 -13.89
CA PHE A 38 17.01 4.11 -14.91
C PHE A 38 18.48 4.19 -15.31
N ARG A 39 19.41 3.95 -14.37
CA ARG A 39 20.84 3.87 -14.71
C ARG A 39 21.13 2.69 -15.64
N LYS A 40 20.44 1.56 -15.47
CA LYS A 40 20.69 0.34 -16.24
C LYS A 40 19.97 0.34 -17.59
N SER A 41 18.75 0.87 -17.64
CA SER A 41 17.97 0.98 -18.88
C SER A 41 18.49 2.08 -19.80
N GLY A 42 19.08 3.13 -19.23
CA GLY A 42 19.54 4.31 -19.96
C GLY A 42 18.41 5.21 -20.46
N THR A 43 17.14 4.89 -20.16
CA THR A 43 15.99 5.65 -20.64
C THR A 43 14.86 5.69 -19.60
N TYR A 44 14.23 6.84 -19.41
CA TYR A 44 13.00 6.96 -18.61
C TYR A 44 11.75 6.49 -19.36
N THR A 45 11.88 6.11 -20.63
CA THR A 45 10.74 5.70 -21.48
C THR A 45 10.38 4.23 -21.33
N GLY A 46 11.17 3.46 -20.57
CA GLY A 46 10.88 2.07 -20.23
C GLY A 46 9.65 1.96 -19.36
N ILE A 47 8.46 1.85 -19.97
CA ILE A 47 7.18 1.75 -19.25
C ILE A 47 7.21 0.63 -18.19
N PHE A 48 7.90 -0.48 -18.48
CA PHE A 48 8.04 -1.59 -17.54
C PHE A 48 8.76 -1.22 -16.23
N GLU A 49 9.68 -0.24 -16.24
CA GLU A 49 10.40 0.19 -15.03
C GLU A 49 9.48 0.81 -13.99
N TYR A 50 8.34 1.38 -14.40
CA TYR A 50 7.36 1.93 -13.49
C TYR A 50 6.63 0.86 -12.67
N HIS A 51 6.61 -0.41 -13.11
CA HIS A 51 5.98 -1.48 -12.35
C HIS A 51 6.54 -1.65 -10.93
N PRO A 52 7.83 -2.01 -10.74
CA PRO A 52 8.39 -2.16 -9.41
C PRO A 52 8.30 -0.85 -8.60
N ILE A 53 8.48 0.30 -9.23
CA ILE A 53 8.41 1.62 -8.56
C ILE A 53 7.01 1.84 -7.97
N CYS A 54 5.98 1.70 -8.79
CA CYS A 54 4.59 1.87 -8.37
C CYS A 54 4.18 0.84 -7.31
N MET A 55 4.60 -0.42 -7.45
CA MET A 55 4.30 -1.47 -6.48
C MET A 55 4.98 -1.22 -5.13
N MET A 56 6.22 -0.71 -5.12
CA MET A 56 6.88 -0.34 -3.87
C MET A 56 6.23 0.88 -3.20
N LEU A 57 5.82 1.90 -3.98
CA LEU A 57 5.06 3.02 -3.44
C LEU A 57 3.75 2.54 -2.80
N ALA A 58 2.99 1.68 -3.50
CA ALA A 58 1.74 1.13 -2.98
C ALA A 58 1.96 0.36 -1.67
N PHE A 59 2.86 -0.64 -1.68
CA PHE A 59 2.90 -1.64 -0.61
C PHE A 59 3.95 -1.38 0.47
N VAL A 60 5.05 -0.69 0.17
CA VAL A 60 6.08 -0.35 1.18
C VAL A 60 5.78 0.99 1.83
N MET A 61 5.33 1.97 1.04
CA MET A 61 5.11 3.33 1.56
C MET A 61 3.70 3.53 2.13
N VAL A 62 2.67 3.20 1.35
CA VAL A 62 1.27 3.59 1.65
C VAL A 62 0.51 2.54 2.45
N MET A 63 0.56 1.26 2.08
CA MET A 63 -0.18 0.17 2.75
C MET A 63 -0.01 0.16 4.28
N PRO A 64 1.19 0.34 4.85
CA PRO A 64 1.34 0.30 6.30
C PRO A 64 0.62 1.46 7.02
N ASP A 65 0.43 2.61 6.36
CA ASP A 65 -0.40 3.70 6.90
C ASP A 65 -1.89 3.36 6.84
N ALA A 66 -2.35 2.77 5.73
CA ALA A 66 -3.74 2.33 5.61
C ALA A 66 -4.11 1.29 6.69
N VAL A 67 -3.19 0.37 7.01
CA VAL A 67 -3.38 -0.65 8.05
C VAL A 67 -3.38 -0.04 9.45
N ARG A 68 -2.45 0.87 9.75
CA ARG A 68 -2.42 1.57 11.04
C ARG A 68 -3.75 2.29 11.29
N ASP A 69 -4.26 3.00 10.29
CA ASP A 69 -5.52 3.74 10.42
C ASP A 69 -6.71 2.78 10.64
N SER A 70 -6.72 1.61 9.98
CA SER A 70 -7.71 0.54 10.22
C SER A 70 -7.63 -0.02 11.65
N LYS A 71 -6.43 -0.24 12.19
CA LYS A 71 -6.20 -0.66 13.58
C LYS A 71 -6.70 0.38 14.57
N GLN A 72 -6.44 1.67 14.34
CA GLN A 72 -6.96 2.76 15.16
C GLN A 72 -8.49 2.79 15.16
N LEU A 73 -9.14 2.56 14.00
CA LEU A 73 -10.59 2.48 13.91
C LEU A 73 -11.20 1.32 14.71
N ARG A 74 -10.49 0.19 14.82
CA ARG A 74 -10.90 -0.97 15.63
C ARG A 74 -10.76 -0.70 17.12
N GLN A 75 -9.66 -0.05 17.51
CA GLN A 75 -9.37 0.25 18.91
C GLN A 75 -10.20 1.41 19.47
N GLY A 76 -10.74 2.30 18.63
CA GLY A 76 -11.49 3.48 19.06
C GLY A 76 -12.73 3.23 19.92
N HIS A 77 -13.14 1.98 20.16
CA HIS A 77 -14.15 1.63 21.16
C HIS A 77 -13.60 1.61 22.60
N ARG A 78 -12.29 1.44 22.79
CA ARG A 78 -11.61 1.52 24.09
C ARG A 78 -11.04 2.93 24.28
N ARG A 79 -11.91 3.92 24.47
CA ARG A 79 -11.51 5.33 24.65
C ARG A 79 -11.03 5.54 26.09
N SER A 80 -9.75 5.89 26.28
CA SER A 80 -9.36 6.65 27.48
C SER A 80 -9.56 8.14 27.17
N PRO A 81 -10.16 8.94 28.08
CA PRO A 81 -10.32 10.39 27.91
C PRO A 81 -8.99 11.14 27.67
N LEU A 82 -7.85 10.54 28.05
CA LEU A 82 -6.52 11.17 28.04
C LEU A 82 -5.76 11.04 26.71
N GLU A 83 -6.23 10.23 25.75
CA GLU A 83 -5.51 10.07 24.48
C GLU A 83 -5.99 11.09 23.43
N ASP A 84 -5.08 11.97 23.00
CA ASP A 84 -5.19 12.87 21.84
C ASP A 84 -5.26 12.07 20.51
N ARG A 85 -6.31 11.27 20.34
CA ARG A 85 -6.57 10.57 19.07
C ARG A 85 -7.45 11.42 18.16
N PRO A 86 -7.15 11.47 16.84
CA PRO A 86 -7.98 12.17 15.87
C PRO A 86 -9.42 11.62 15.86
N PRO A 87 -10.42 12.46 15.54
CA PRO A 87 -11.80 12.03 15.46
C PRO A 87 -11.98 10.90 14.44
N ARG A 88 -12.90 9.97 14.73
CA ARG A 88 -13.14 8.78 13.89
C ARG A 88 -13.36 9.12 12.41
N HIS A 89 -14.02 10.24 12.12
CA HIS A 89 -14.23 10.71 10.74
C HIS A 89 -12.91 11.00 10.01
N GLU A 90 -11.96 11.68 10.67
CA GLU A 90 -10.65 11.99 10.09
C GLU A 90 -9.85 10.72 9.80
N ILE A 91 -9.85 9.73 10.71
CA ILE A 91 -9.18 8.45 10.49
C ILE A 91 -9.78 7.71 9.29
N ILE A 92 -11.10 7.74 9.13
CA ILE A 92 -11.77 7.16 7.96
C ILE A 92 -11.30 7.85 6.68
N MET A 93 -11.28 9.19 6.64
CA MET A 93 -10.83 9.95 5.47
C MET A 93 -9.37 9.65 5.10
N ARG A 94 -8.49 9.53 6.10
CA ARG A 94 -7.09 9.14 5.90
C ARG A 94 -6.94 7.73 5.34
N HIS A 95 -7.67 6.77 5.89
CA HIS A 95 -7.69 5.40 5.40
C HIS A 95 -8.21 5.34 3.95
N GLN A 96 -9.25 6.09 3.61
CA GLN A 96 -9.78 6.17 2.25
C GLN A 96 -8.76 6.79 1.28
N LEU A 97 -8.12 7.90 1.66
CA LEU A 97 -7.09 8.53 0.84
C LEU A 97 -5.89 7.61 0.63
N ALA A 98 -5.41 6.96 1.68
CA ALA A 98 -4.31 6.01 1.59
C ALA A 98 -4.67 4.81 0.71
N SER A 99 -5.88 4.25 0.86
CA SER A 99 -6.34 3.13 0.03
C SER A 99 -6.42 3.54 -1.43
N PHE A 100 -6.99 4.71 -1.72
CA PHE A 100 -7.05 5.25 -3.08
C PHE A 100 -5.67 5.44 -3.72
N LEU A 101 -4.71 6.02 -2.98
CA LEU A 101 -3.34 6.19 -3.48
C LEU A 101 -2.64 4.85 -3.73
N MET A 102 -2.85 3.87 -2.84
CA MET A 102 -2.34 2.51 -3.00
C MET A 102 -2.93 1.83 -4.25
N GLU A 103 -4.25 1.94 -4.44
CA GLU A 103 -4.98 1.40 -5.59
C GLU A 103 -4.51 2.03 -6.91
N LEU A 104 -4.38 3.36 -6.95
CA LEU A 104 -3.91 4.08 -8.12
C LEU A 104 -2.48 3.67 -8.50
N ALA A 105 -1.59 3.57 -7.51
CA ALA A 105 -0.23 3.12 -7.74
C ALA A 105 -0.20 1.66 -8.21
N ALA A 106 -0.94 0.75 -7.56
CA ALA A 106 -1.01 -0.65 -7.98
C ALA A 106 -1.57 -0.79 -9.41
N ALA A 107 -2.63 -0.05 -9.76
CA ALA A 107 -3.21 -0.03 -11.09
C ALA A 107 -2.20 0.48 -12.14
N GLY A 108 -1.49 1.58 -11.86
CA GLY A 108 -0.46 2.11 -12.74
C GLY A 108 0.68 1.12 -12.97
N GLY A 109 1.16 0.47 -11.91
CA GLY A 109 2.19 -0.55 -12.02
C GLY A 109 1.72 -1.80 -12.78
N PHE A 110 0.46 -2.20 -12.63
CA PHE A 110 -0.11 -3.33 -13.37
C PHE A 110 -0.28 -3.00 -14.86
N ALA A 111 -0.83 -1.81 -15.18
CA ALA A 111 -0.99 -1.33 -16.54
C ALA A 111 0.36 -1.23 -17.29
N ALA A 112 1.41 -0.78 -16.61
CA ALA A 112 2.76 -0.72 -17.15
C ALA A 112 3.30 -2.09 -17.63
N VAL A 113 3.07 -3.15 -16.85
CA VAL A 113 3.46 -4.53 -17.21
C VAL A 113 2.63 -5.03 -18.37
N GLU A 114 1.31 -4.91 -18.29
CA GLU A 114 0.41 -5.46 -19.32
C GLU A 114 0.61 -4.76 -20.67
N TYR A 115 0.81 -3.44 -20.68
CA TYR A 115 1.18 -2.71 -21.89
C TYR A 115 2.46 -3.27 -22.53
N THR A 116 3.49 -3.53 -21.71
CA THR A 116 4.76 -4.08 -22.19
C THR A 116 4.60 -5.51 -22.72
N LYS A 117 3.83 -6.36 -22.03
CA LYS A 117 3.56 -7.74 -22.46
C LYS A 117 2.83 -7.76 -23.80
N LEU A 118 1.78 -6.96 -23.94
CA LEU A 118 1.02 -6.84 -25.18
C LEU A 118 1.91 -6.38 -26.34
N LYS A 119 2.75 -5.35 -26.12
CA LYS A 119 3.66 -4.82 -27.15
C LYS A 119 4.75 -5.82 -27.57
N LYS A 120 5.21 -6.68 -26.66
CA LYS A 120 6.30 -7.64 -26.91
C LYS A 120 5.81 -9.07 -27.15
N HIS A 121 4.50 -9.29 -27.22
CA HIS A 121 3.88 -10.62 -27.33
C HIS A 121 4.37 -11.63 -26.28
N TYR A 122 4.62 -11.15 -25.05
CA TYR A 122 4.98 -12.03 -23.96
C TYR A 122 3.75 -12.78 -23.43
N PRO A 123 3.89 -14.07 -23.05
CA PRO A 123 2.77 -14.83 -22.52
C PRO A 123 2.30 -14.27 -21.17
N HIS A 124 0.98 -14.29 -20.96
CA HIS A 124 0.35 -13.82 -19.71
C HIS A 124 0.33 -14.94 -18.64
N LEU A 125 0.42 -14.53 -17.37
CA LEU A 125 0.18 -15.39 -16.19
C LEU A 125 1.03 -16.67 -16.07
N GLN A 126 2.19 -16.76 -16.72
CA GLN A 126 3.04 -17.95 -16.65
C GLN A 126 3.92 -18.03 -15.40
N SER A 127 4.29 -16.90 -14.80
CA SER A 127 5.17 -16.90 -13.62
C SER A 127 4.38 -16.87 -12.32
N LEU A 128 4.89 -17.51 -11.27
CA LEU A 128 4.30 -17.43 -9.93
C LEU A 128 4.12 -15.98 -9.45
N HIS A 129 5.09 -15.12 -9.72
CA HIS A 129 4.99 -13.69 -9.44
C HIS A 129 3.77 -13.06 -10.13
N SER A 130 3.53 -13.36 -11.42
CA SER A 130 2.37 -12.84 -12.15
C SER A 130 1.04 -13.39 -11.62
N ILE A 131 0.98 -14.68 -11.28
CA ILE A 131 -0.23 -15.30 -10.72
C ILE A 131 -0.59 -14.67 -9.37
N VAL A 132 0.37 -14.58 -8.45
CA VAL A 132 0.17 -13.98 -7.13
C VAL A 132 -0.14 -12.48 -7.24
N GLY A 133 0.54 -11.77 -8.14
CA GLY A 133 0.28 -10.35 -8.42
C GLY A 133 -1.13 -10.11 -8.95
N THR A 134 -1.62 -10.94 -9.86
CA THR A 134 -2.99 -10.86 -10.37
C THR A 134 -4.01 -11.19 -9.28
N PHE A 135 -3.77 -12.22 -8.46
CA PHE A 135 -4.63 -12.51 -7.32
C PHE A 135 -4.68 -11.34 -6.33
N CYS A 136 -3.54 -10.71 -6.03
CA CYS A 136 -3.47 -9.48 -5.25
C CYS A 136 -4.34 -8.37 -5.89
N GLY A 137 -4.21 -8.14 -7.20
CA GLY A 137 -5.03 -7.18 -7.93
C GLY A 137 -6.54 -7.44 -7.82
N LEU A 138 -6.98 -8.70 -7.94
CA LEU A 138 -8.37 -9.08 -7.75
C LEU A 138 -8.85 -8.78 -6.32
N THR A 139 -8.04 -9.08 -5.31
CA THR A 139 -8.39 -8.78 -3.92
C THR A 139 -8.48 -7.28 -3.65
N ILE A 140 -7.69 -6.45 -4.33
CA ILE A 140 -7.80 -4.98 -4.29
C ILE A 140 -9.15 -4.52 -4.85
N VAL A 141 -9.60 -5.08 -5.97
CA VAL A 141 -10.92 -4.76 -6.53
C VAL A 141 -12.03 -5.13 -5.54
N CYS A 142 -11.96 -6.33 -4.94
CA CYS A 142 -12.91 -6.72 -3.88
C CYS A 142 -12.89 -5.74 -2.70
N GLN A 143 -11.70 -5.27 -2.31
CA GLN A 143 -11.52 -4.33 -1.21
C GLN A 143 -12.16 -2.96 -1.50
N ILE A 144 -12.05 -2.45 -2.72
CA ILE A 144 -12.72 -1.22 -3.17
C ILE A 144 -14.24 -1.36 -3.01
N VAL A 145 -14.81 -2.47 -3.47
CA VAL A 145 -16.24 -2.76 -3.37
C VAL A 145 -16.69 -2.83 -1.91
N LEU A 146 -15.96 -3.58 -1.07
CA LEU A 146 -16.27 -3.71 0.35
C LEU A 146 -16.17 -2.38 1.10
N GLY A 147 -15.13 -1.58 0.83
CA GLY A 147 -14.95 -0.25 1.40
C GLY A 147 -16.08 0.70 1.00
N SER A 148 -16.49 0.65 -0.27
CA SER A 148 -17.61 1.43 -0.81
C SER A 148 -18.95 1.05 -0.16
N ILE A 149 -19.23 -0.25 -0.02
CA ILE A 149 -20.42 -0.76 0.68
C ILE A 149 -20.45 -0.24 2.12
N LEU A 150 -19.32 -0.31 2.84
CA LEU A 150 -19.22 0.14 4.23
C LEU A 150 -19.38 1.65 4.41
N ARG A 151 -19.01 2.44 3.38
CA ARG A 151 -19.07 3.90 3.43
C ARG A 151 -20.43 4.45 2.99
N TYR A 152 -20.98 3.93 1.91
CA TYR A 152 -22.11 4.55 1.20
C TYR A 152 -23.41 3.76 1.30
N LEU A 153 -23.36 2.44 1.52
CA LEU A 153 -24.56 1.59 1.51
C LEU A 153 -24.99 1.11 2.90
N LEU A 154 -24.04 0.86 3.80
CA LEU A 154 -24.33 0.34 5.14
C LEU A 154 -24.26 1.43 6.21
N ALA A 155 -25.43 1.93 6.60
CA ALA A 155 -25.59 2.81 7.76
C ALA A 155 -24.97 2.19 9.03
N PRO A 156 -24.47 3.00 9.98
CA PRO A 156 -23.83 2.50 11.20
C PRO A 156 -24.65 1.48 12.01
N ALA A 157 -25.98 1.60 11.99
CA ALA A 157 -26.92 0.73 12.69
C ALA A 157 -27.29 -0.56 11.94
N ASN A 158 -26.83 -0.74 10.69
CA ASN A 158 -27.20 -1.90 9.89
C ASN A 158 -26.59 -3.20 10.47
N PRO A 159 -27.38 -4.26 10.73
CA PRO A 159 -26.91 -5.50 11.35
C PRO A 159 -25.90 -6.29 10.49
N LYS A 160 -25.85 -6.09 9.17
CA LYS A 160 -24.87 -6.73 8.27
C LYS A 160 -23.50 -6.06 8.32
N ARG A 161 -23.42 -4.83 8.82
CA ARG A 161 -22.19 -4.03 8.88
C ARG A 161 -21.01 -4.70 9.59
N PRO A 162 -21.15 -5.36 10.76
CA PRO A 162 -20.05 -6.10 11.38
C PRO A 162 -19.51 -7.23 10.48
N ILE A 163 -20.37 -7.95 9.78
CA ILE A 163 -19.96 -9.04 8.86
C ILE A 163 -19.10 -8.47 7.73
N VAL A 164 -19.58 -7.43 7.05
CA VAL A 164 -18.83 -6.78 5.95
C VAL A 164 -17.51 -6.20 6.44
N ARG A 165 -17.45 -5.66 7.68
CA ARG A 165 -16.19 -5.21 8.30
C ARG A 165 -15.19 -6.34 8.53
N THR A 166 -15.67 -7.52 8.94
CA THR A 166 -14.82 -8.70 9.11
C THR A 166 -14.27 -9.14 7.76
N VAL A 167 -15.12 -9.27 6.74
CA VAL A 167 -14.70 -9.63 5.37
C VAL A 167 -13.69 -8.61 4.82
N HIS A 168 -13.97 -7.31 4.93
CA HIS A 168 -13.04 -6.24 4.54
C HIS A 168 -11.66 -6.39 5.20
N CYS A 169 -11.61 -6.80 6.48
CA CYS A 169 -10.34 -7.03 7.14
C CYS A 169 -9.62 -8.30 6.66
N CYS A 170 -10.36 -9.39 6.45
CA CYS A 170 -9.78 -10.62 5.92
C CYS A 170 -9.19 -10.39 4.52
N VAL A 171 -9.90 -9.64 3.67
CA VAL A 171 -9.41 -9.22 2.35
C VAL A 171 -8.19 -8.31 2.48
N SER A 172 -8.21 -7.33 3.39
CA SER A 172 -7.04 -6.47 3.66
C SER A 172 -5.79 -7.27 4.08
N ALA A 173 -5.97 -8.28 4.94
CA ALA A 173 -4.88 -9.17 5.36
C ALA A 173 -4.36 -10.02 4.19
N THR A 174 -5.27 -10.49 3.33
CA THR A 174 -4.92 -11.24 2.11
C THR A 174 -4.07 -10.37 1.19
N ILE A 175 -4.49 -9.13 0.91
CA ILE A 175 -3.72 -8.16 0.11
C ILE A 175 -2.31 -8.00 0.66
N ALA A 176 -2.17 -7.81 1.98
CA ALA A 176 -0.86 -7.64 2.61
C ALA A 176 0.06 -8.85 2.38
N VAL A 177 -0.46 -10.07 2.61
CA VAL A 177 0.30 -11.31 2.42
C VAL A 177 0.67 -11.50 0.96
N THR A 178 -0.28 -11.36 0.05
CA THR A 178 -0.05 -11.57 -1.38
C THR A 178 0.86 -10.50 -1.98
N ALA A 179 0.79 -9.26 -1.50
CA ALA A 179 1.70 -8.19 -1.90
C ALA A 179 3.15 -8.48 -1.45
N MET A 180 3.35 -8.93 -0.21
CA MET A 180 4.68 -9.32 0.27
C MET A 180 5.24 -10.52 -0.51
N MET A 181 4.41 -11.54 -0.78
CA MET A 181 4.80 -12.69 -1.60
C MET A 181 5.14 -12.27 -3.04
N ALA A 182 4.31 -11.42 -3.66
CA ALA A 182 4.56 -10.92 -5.01
C ALA A 182 5.84 -10.09 -5.07
N MET A 183 6.11 -9.25 -4.07
CA MET A 183 7.33 -8.45 -3.99
C MET A 183 8.57 -9.34 -3.85
N ALA A 184 8.54 -10.31 -2.94
CA ALA A 184 9.64 -11.27 -2.78
C ALA A 184 9.87 -12.06 -4.07
N GLY A 185 8.82 -12.62 -4.67
CA GLY A 185 8.91 -13.33 -5.94
C GLY A 185 9.40 -12.44 -7.09
N GLY A 186 8.98 -11.18 -7.13
CA GLY A 186 9.38 -10.21 -8.14
C GLY A 186 10.88 -9.91 -8.10
N PHE A 187 11.43 -9.62 -6.91
CA PHE A 187 12.84 -9.31 -6.75
C PHE A 187 13.76 -10.54 -6.76
N LEU A 188 13.30 -11.70 -6.26
CA LEU A 188 14.17 -12.85 -6.07
C LEU A 188 14.08 -13.90 -7.19
N ALA A 189 12.96 -13.97 -7.90
CA ALA A 189 12.68 -15.08 -8.83
C ALA A 189 12.34 -14.63 -10.26
N THR A 190 12.55 -13.36 -10.61
CA THR A 190 12.36 -12.90 -12.00
C THR A 190 13.68 -12.58 -12.68
N GLU A 191 13.82 -13.03 -13.93
CA GLU A 191 14.97 -12.68 -14.79
C GLU A 191 15.13 -11.16 -14.95
N TYR A 192 14.02 -10.42 -14.91
CA TYR A 192 14.05 -8.97 -15.00
C TYR A 192 14.81 -8.35 -13.83
N ALA A 193 14.49 -8.76 -12.59
CA ALA A 193 15.19 -8.27 -11.42
C ALA A 193 16.67 -8.70 -11.42
N GLU A 194 16.98 -9.89 -11.91
CA GLU A 194 18.35 -10.36 -12.11
C GLU A 194 19.15 -9.51 -13.09
N ARG A 195 18.54 -9.07 -14.20
CA ARG A 195 19.22 -8.23 -15.19
C ARG A 195 19.40 -6.80 -14.72
N MET A 196 18.41 -6.26 -14.01
CA MET A 196 18.41 -4.86 -13.59
C MET A 196 19.15 -4.60 -12.28
N ILE A 197 19.09 -5.55 -11.33
CA ILE A 197 19.78 -5.49 -10.04
C ILE A 197 20.56 -6.80 -9.85
N PRO A 198 21.69 -7.01 -10.56
CA PRO A 198 22.38 -8.30 -10.59
C PRO A 198 22.80 -8.86 -9.23
N PRO A 199 23.29 -8.05 -8.27
CA PRO A 199 23.68 -8.59 -6.97
C PRO A 199 22.48 -9.13 -6.18
N SER A 200 22.43 -10.45 -5.97
CA SER A 200 21.38 -11.13 -5.21
C SER A 200 21.27 -10.62 -3.77
N LEU A 201 22.40 -10.27 -3.16
CA LEU A 201 22.46 -9.66 -1.81
C LEU A 201 21.68 -8.34 -1.75
N ILE A 202 21.80 -7.49 -2.77
CA ILE A 202 21.07 -6.21 -2.82
C ILE A 202 19.57 -6.47 -2.95
N ARG A 203 19.16 -7.37 -3.86
CA ARG A 203 17.73 -7.74 -4.03
C ARG A 203 17.15 -8.31 -2.73
N THR A 204 17.89 -9.19 -2.07
CA THR A 204 17.49 -9.79 -0.79
C THR A 204 17.38 -8.74 0.31
N ALA A 205 18.35 -7.82 0.41
CA ALA A 205 18.30 -6.73 1.37
C ALA A 205 17.10 -5.80 1.14
N ILE A 206 16.78 -5.47 -0.12
CA ILE A 206 15.59 -4.69 -0.47
C ILE A 206 14.31 -5.41 -0.01
N VAL A 207 14.18 -6.71 -0.31
CA VAL A 207 13.00 -7.51 0.09
C VAL A 207 12.87 -7.57 1.61
N LEU A 208 13.95 -7.89 2.33
CA LEU A 208 13.94 -7.97 3.78
C LEU A 208 13.60 -6.62 4.41
N ALA A 209 14.18 -5.53 3.92
CA ALA A 209 13.90 -4.18 4.41
C ALA A 209 12.46 -3.76 4.11
N ALA A 210 11.93 -4.10 2.92
CA ALA A 210 10.55 -3.81 2.54
C ALA A 210 9.55 -4.61 3.39
N VAL A 211 9.80 -5.89 3.62
CA VAL A 211 8.98 -6.74 4.51
C VAL A 211 9.06 -6.21 5.94
N ALA A 212 10.25 -5.92 6.45
CA ALA A 212 10.44 -5.40 7.81
C ALA A 212 9.73 -4.05 8.02
N THR A 213 9.85 -3.11 7.07
CA THR A 213 9.17 -1.81 7.15
C THR A 213 7.65 -1.95 7.05
N THR A 214 7.17 -2.88 6.23
CA THR A 214 5.76 -3.22 6.12
C THR A 214 5.25 -3.78 7.44
N VAL A 215 5.83 -4.88 7.93
CA VAL A 215 5.46 -5.53 9.19
C VAL A 215 5.55 -4.56 10.37
N ALA A 216 6.60 -3.73 10.45
CA ALA A 216 6.72 -2.72 11.49
C ALA A 216 5.53 -1.75 11.50
N GLY A 217 5.02 -1.35 10.33
CA GLY A 217 3.83 -0.51 10.26
C GLY A 217 2.52 -1.19 10.68
N PHE A 218 2.45 -2.53 10.64
CA PHE A 218 1.31 -3.30 11.15
C PHE A 218 1.37 -3.44 12.68
N LEU A 219 2.60 -3.52 13.21
CA LEU A 219 2.86 -3.62 14.65
C LEU A 219 2.70 -2.28 15.38
N MET A 220 2.97 -1.15 14.72
CA MET A 220 2.71 0.21 15.23
C MET A 220 1.23 0.47 15.49
#